data_AF-A0A1H2HTP9-F1
#
_entry.id   AF-A0A1H2HTP9-F1
#
_cell.length_a   1.000
_cell.length_b   1.000
_cell.length_c   1.000
_cell.angle_alpha   90.00
_cell.angle_beta   90.00
_cell.angle_gamma   90.00
#
_symmetry.space_group_name_H-M   'P 1'
#
loop_
_entity.id
_entity.type
_entity.pdbx_description
1 polymer ?
#
loop_
_entity_poly.entity_id
_entity_poly.type
_entity_poly.pdbx_seq_one_letter_code
_entity_poly.pdbx_strand_id
1 'polypeptide(L)' 'MRGDRSRRLTILSETEKLALYGRPDFDDFQRAEFFAMTNAERSLALRRNGLEAQVYCLLQIGYFKAKQAFFRMPF' A
#
# COMPACT_ATOMS: atom_id res chain seq x y z
N MET A 1 -37.35 24.00 10.93
CA MET A 1 -35.86 23.98 10.88
C MET A 1 -35.42 23.01 9.80
N ARG A 2 -34.80 23.50 8.72
CA ARG A 2 -34.20 22.63 7.69
C ARG A 2 -32.96 21.96 8.29
N GLY A 3 -32.95 20.63 8.35
CA GLY A 3 -31.79 19.85 8.77
C GLY A 3 -30.61 20.14 7.85
N ASP A 4 -29.52 20.63 8.44
CA ASP A 4 -28.26 20.94 7.77
C ASP A 4 -27.63 19.64 7.26
N ARG A 5 -27.52 19.51 5.93
CA ARG A 5 -27.07 18.28 5.23
C ARG A 5 -25.54 18.13 5.16
N SER A 6 -24.78 18.82 6.01
CA SER A 6 -23.31 18.95 5.82
C SER A 6 -22.44 18.71 7.08
N ARG A 7 -22.91 17.98 8.09
CA ARG A 7 -22.05 17.62 9.24
C ARG A 7 -21.47 16.21 9.10
N ARG A 8 -20.60 16.00 8.11
CA ARG A 8 -19.76 14.80 8.12
C ARG A 8 -18.68 14.99 9.18
N LEU A 9 -18.64 14.08 10.15
CA LEU A 9 -17.58 14.04 11.14
C LEU A 9 -16.24 13.81 10.42
N THR A 10 -15.26 14.68 10.70
CA THR A 10 -13.88 14.46 10.26
C THR A 10 -13.20 13.65 11.36
N ILE A 11 -13.05 12.34 11.13
CA ILE A 11 -12.50 11.39 12.12
C ILE A 11 -10.97 11.42 12.11
N LEU A 12 -10.36 11.64 10.94
CA LEU A 12 -8.92 11.74 10.75
C LEU A 12 -8.60 13.01 9.98
N SER A 13 -7.59 13.74 10.44
CA SER A 13 -6.95 14.80 9.66
C SER A 13 -6.27 14.23 8.41
N GLU A 14 -5.98 15.08 7.44
CA GLU A 14 -5.25 14.67 6.23
C GLU A 14 -3.86 14.12 6.56
N THR A 15 -3.19 14.68 7.57
CA THR A 15 -1.90 14.18 8.06
C THR A 15 -2.01 12.76 8.62
N GLU A 16 -3.04 12.49 9.43
CA GLU A 16 -3.25 11.14 9.97
C GLU A 16 -3.62 10.14 8.87
N LYS A 17 -4.42 10.56 7.88
CA LYS A 17 -4.69 9.71 6.71
C LYS A 17 -3.41 9.40 5.95
N LEU A 18 -2.53 10.37 5.75
CA LEU A 18 -1.24 10.14 5.09
C LEU A 18 -0.34 9.22 5.90
N ALA A 19 -0.30 9.39 7.22
CA ALA A 19 0.51 8.55 8.10
C ALA A 19 0.03 7.08 8.12
N LEU A 20 -1.29 6.85 8.09
CA LEU A 20 -1.90 5.53 8.20
C LEU A 20 -2.11 4.83 6.86
N TYR A 21 -2.54 5.57 5.84
CA TYR A 21 -2.99 5.04 4.55
C TYR A 21 -2.21 5.61 3.35
N GLY A 22 -1.30 6.55 3.60
CA GLY A 22 -0.42 7.07 2.56
C GLY A 22 0.50 5.99 2.01
N ARG A 23 0.94 6.20 0.77
CA ARG A 23 1.97 5.35 0.17
C ARG A 23 3.23 5.41 1.04
N PRO A 24 3.85 4.26 1.37
CA PRO A 24 5.07 4.27 2.15
C PRO A 24 6.19 5.04 1.43
N ASP A 25 6.82 5.96 2.15
CA ASP A 25 8.08 6.58 1.77
C ASP A 25 9.21 5.78 2.43
N PHE A 26 10.09 5.19 1.63
CA PHE A 26 11.11 4.25 2.10
C PHE A 26 12.50 4.75 1.78
N ASP A 27 13.35 4.80 2.81
CA ASP A 27 14.79 4.93 2.61
C ASP A 27 15.41 3.65 2.01
N ASP A 28 16.70 3.72 1.68
CA ASP A 28 17.41 2.63 1.00
C ASP A 28 17.45 1.34 1.83
N PHE A 29 17.58 1.46 3.16
CA PHE A 29 17.62 0.32 4.07
C PHE A 29 16.24 -0.35 4.16
N GLN A 30 15.19 0.45 4.32
CA GLN A 30 13.81 -0.02 4.34
C GLN A 30 13.42 -0.69 3.03
N ARG A 31 13.86 -0.15 1.89
CA ARG A 31 13.63 -0.82 0.60
C ARG A 31 14.34 -2.17 0.52
N ALA A 32 15.60 -2.23 0.94
CA ALA A 32 16.35 -3.48 0.95
C ALA A 32 15.69 -4.54 1.86
N GLU A 33 15.18 -4.12 3.02
CA GLU A 33 14.51 -5.00 3.98
C GLU A 33 13.13 -5.45 3.48
N PHE A 34 12.22 -4.52 3.18
CA PHE A 34 10.84 -4.86 2.86
C PHE A 34 10.68 -5.50 1.47
N PHE A 35 11.60 -5.23 0.54
CA PHE A 35 11.63 -5.88 -0.77
C PHE A 35 12.58 -7.06 -0.86
N ALA A 36 13.16 -7.52 0.26
CA ALA A 36 13.80 -8.82 0.34
C ALA A 36 12.74 -9.94 0.20
N MET A 37 12.48 -10.34 -1.04
CA MET A 37 11.52 -11.38 -1.35
C MET A 37 12.11 -12.78 -1.16
N THR A 38 11.40 -13.61 -0.41
CA THR A 38 11.67 -15.05 -0.33
C THR A 38 11.39 -15.74 -1.66
N ASN A 39 11.89 -16.96 -1.83
CA ASN A 39 11.60 -17.77 -3.02
C ASN A 39 10.10 -18.04 -3.20
N ALA A 40 9.36 -18.22 -2.10
CA ALA A 40 7.91 -18.43 -2.14
C ALA A 40 7.17 -17.17 -2.63
N GLU A 41 7.56 -15.99 -2.14
CA GLU A 41 6.98 -14.71 -2.55
C GLU A 41 7.27 -14.38 -4.02
N ARG A 42 8.52 -14.59 -4.46
CA ARG A 42 8.90 -14.44 -5.88
C ARG A 42 8.07 -15.38 -6.76
N SER A 43 7.95 -16.65 -6.36
CA SER A 43 7.14 -17.62 -7.10
C SER A 43 5.65 -17.25 -7.15
N LEU A 44 5.11 -16.64 -6.09
CA LEU A 44 3.74 -16.12 -6.07
C LEU A 44 3.54 -14.96 -7.06
N ALA A 45 4.50 -14.04 -7.13
CA ALA A 45 4.45 -12.91 -8.04
C ALA A 45 4.62 -13.33 -9.50
N LEU A 46 5.60 -14.18 -9.81
CA LEU A 46 5.89 -14.62 -11.18
C LEU A 46 4.78 -15.48 -11.81
N ARG A 47 3.89 -16.06 -11.00
CA ARG A 47 2.69 -16.76 -11.48
C ARG A 47 1.61 -15.83 -12.06
N ARG A 48 1.77 -14.51 -11.94
CA ARG A 48 0.82 -13.55 -12.52
C ARG A 48 1.06 -13.40 -14.03
N ASN A 49 -0.03 -13.23 -14.77
CA ASN A 49 0.01 -13.03 -16.21
C ASN A 49 0.38 -11.57 -16.51
N GLY A 50 1.50 -11.37 -17.20
CA GLY A 50 1.98 -10.04 -17.61
C GLY A 50 2.90 -9.37 -16.59
N LEU A 51 3.87 -8.60 -17.10
CA LEU A 51 4.89 -7.96 -16.28
C LEU A 51 4.30 -7.00 -15.25
N GLU A 52 3.30 -6.20 -15.65
CA GLU A 52 2.62 -5.25 -14.76
C GLU A 52 1.99 -5.96 -13.55
N ALA A 53 1.31 -7.08 -13.77
CA ALA A 53 0.68 -7.84 -12.70
C ALA A 53 1.72 -8.49 -11.76
N GLN A 54 2.87 -8.91 -12.30
CA GLN A 54 3.99 -9.43 -11.50
C GLN A 54 4.61 -8.33 -10.63
N VAL A 55 4.92 -7.18 -11.23
CA VAL A 55 5.47 -6.01 -10.53
C VAL A 55 4.50 -5.53 -9.47
N TYR A 56 3.20 -5.42 -9.79
CA TYR A 56 2.18 -5.06 -8.82
C TYR A 56 2.14 -6.01 -7.64
N CYS A 57 2.20 -7.32 -7.90
CA CYS A 57 2.18 -8.33 -6.84
C CYS A 57 3.39 -8.18 -5.91
N LEU A 58 4.58 -7.92 -6.46
CA LEU A 58 5.80 -7.64 -5.66
C LEU A 58 5.63 -6.39 -4.81
N LEU A 59 5.07 -5.31 -5.37
CA LEU A 59 4.78 -4.07 -4.64
C LEU A 59 3.78 -4.31 -3.50
N GLN A 60 2.71 -5.08 -3.73
CA GLN A 60 1.76 -5.44 -2.67
C GLN A 60 2.45 -6.18 -1.52
N ILE A 61 3.31 -7.16 -1.82
CA ILE A 61 4.01 -7.94 -0.79
C ILE A 61 4.93 -7.03 0.04
N GLY A 62 5.74 -6.20 -0.62
CA GLY A 62 6.67 -5.31 0.07
C GLY A 62 5.96 -4.28 0.96
N TYR A 63 4.88 -3.68 0.46
CA TYR A 63 4.08 -2.73 1.23
C TYR A 63 3.32 -3.40 2.38
N PHE A 64 2.82 -4.62 2.16
CA PHE A 64 2.18 -5.37 3.22
C PHE A 64 3.16 -5.72 4.35
N LYS A 65 4.42 -6.08 4.05
CA LYS A 65 5.44 -6.28 5.09
C LYS A 65 5.64 -5.04 5.97
N ALA A 66 5.71 -3.85 5.36
CA ALA A 66 5.98 -2.61 6.08
C ALA A 66 4.79 -2.05 6.87
N LYS A 67 3.58 -2.13 6.30
CA LYS A 67 2.38 -1.44 6.83
C LYS A 67 1.25 -2.39 7.22
N GLN A 68 1.36 -3.68 6.92
CA GLN A 68 0.32 -4.68 7.12
C GLN A 68 -1.01 -4.30 6.43
N ALA A 69 -0.90 -3.61 5.29
CA ALA A 69 -2.02 -3.12 4.49
C ALA A 69 -1.73 -3.26 2.98
N PHE A 70 -2.78 -3.46 2.19
CA PHE A 70 -2.71 -3.48 0.73
C PHE A 70 -3.05 -2.09 0.15
N PHE A 71 -2.40 -1.74 -0.95
CA PHE A 71 -2.51 -0.41 -1.54
C PHE A 71 -2.94 -0.51 -3.00
N ARG A 72 -4.02 0.17 -3.40
CA ARG A 72 -4.33 0.29 -4.82
C ARG A 72 -3.37 1.29 -5.46
N MET A 73 -2.71 0.87 -6.52
CA MET A 73 -1.87 1.74 -7.34
C MET A 73 -2.67 2.12 -8.59
N PRO A 74 -2.73 3.41 -8.96
CA PRO A 74 -3.14 3.78 -10.30
C PRO A 74 -2.02 3.32 -11.25
N PHE A 75 -2.35 2.45 -12.19
CA PHE A 75 -1.45 2.06 -13.29
C PHE A 75 -1.69 2.98 -14.48
#